data_AF-A0AAD5IHW1-F1
#
_entry.id   AF-A0AAD5IHW1-F1
#
_cell.length_a   1.000
_cell.length_b   1.000
_cell.length_c   1.000
_cell.angle_alpha   90.00
_cell.angle_beta   90.00
_cell.angle_gamma   90.00
#
_symmetry.space_group_name_H-M   'P 1'
#
loop_
_entity.id
_entity.type
_entity.pdbx_description
1 polymer ?
#
loop_
_entity_poly.entity_id
_entity_poly.type
_entity_poly.pdbx_seq_one_letter_code
_entity_poly.pdbx_strand_id
1 'polypeptide(L)'
;MFNDEVPPMPSATGKEIAVPSTSIDPSKVNISNPYFTHHSDHPGLILISKPVNRDNYSTWKRAITLALNSKNKLGFVNGSIKAPSEETNL
;
A
#
# COMPACT_ATOMS: atom_id res chain seq x y z
N MET A 1 -21.04 -30.42 28.04
CA MET A 1 -20.05 -31.07 27.16
C MET A 1 -20.79 -32.01 26.25
N PHE A 2 -21.25 -31.49 25.11
CA PHE A 2 -21.74 -32.29 23.99
C PHE A 2 -20.89 -31.87 22.81
N ASN A 3 -20.04 -32.79 22.34
CA ASN A 3 -19.25 -32.62 21.14
C ASN A 3 -20.14 -33.08 19.98
N ASP A 4 -20.76 -32.14 19.28
CA ASP A 4 -21.42 -32.43 18.01
C ASP A 4 -20.40 -32.23 16.89
N GLU A 5 -19.99 -33.35 16.32
CA GLU A 5 -19.20 -33.45 15.10
C GLU A 5 -19.96 -32.83 13.92
N VAL A 6 -19.41 -31.79 13.30
CA VAL A 6 -19.92 -31.23 12.03
C VAL A 6 -19.09 -31.86 10.88
N PRO A 7 -19.74 -32.43 9.84
CA PRO A 7 -19.08 -33.22 8.79
C PRO A 7 -18.20 -32.38 7.84
N PRO A 8 -17.29 -33.00 7.07
CA PRO A 8 -16.43 -32.29 6.12
C PRO A 8 -17.26 -31.70 4.97
N MET A 9 -17.17 -30.39 4.77
CA MET A 9 -17.74 -29.73 3.60
C MET A 9 -17.02 -30.14 2.30
N PRO A 10 -17.76 -30.31 1.19
CA PRO A 10 -17.26 -30.89 -0.05
C PRO A 10 -16.24 -29.98 -0.74
N SER A 11 -15.24 -30.62 -1.34
CA SER A 11 -14.28 -30.03 -2.27
C SER A 11 -15.02 -29.40 -3.45
N ALA A 12 -15.21 -28.08 -3.40
CA ALA A 12 -15.59 -27.30 -4.57
C ALA A 12 -14.30 -26.81 -5.24
N THR A 13 -13.97 -27.46 -6.35
CA THR A 13 -12.94 -27.04 -7.30
C THR A 13 -13.28 -25.67 -7.87
N GLY A 14 -12.96 -24.60 -7.13
CA GLY A 14 -12.75 -23.27 -7.67
C GLY A 14 -11.27 -23.16 -8.00
N LYS A 15 -10.91 -22.82 -9.24
CA LYS A 15 -9.53 -22.47 -9.59
C LYS A 15 -9.15 -21.20 -8.82
N GLU A 16 -8.58 -21.37 -7.64
CA GLU A 16 -7.91 -20.30 -6.91
C GLU A 16 -6.71 -19.88 -7.75
N ILE A 17 -6.84 -18.74 -8.43
CA ILE A 17 -5.71 -18.07 -9.03
C ILE A 17 -4.78 -17.76 -7.86
N ALA A 18 -3.65 -18.45 -7.80
CA ALA A 18 -2.65 -18.27 -6.77
C ALA A 18 -2.18 -16.81 -6.77
N VAL A 19 -2.79 -15.98 -5.94
CA VAL A 19 -2.14 -14.75 -5.48
C VAL A 19 -0.95 -15.23 -4.66
N PRO A 20 0.30 -14.92 -5.03
CA PRO A 20 1.42 -15.25 -4.18
C PRO A 20 1.22 -14.45 -2.89
N SER A 21 0.77 -15.14 -1.84
CA SER A 21 0.83 -14.64 -0.48
C SER A 21 2.31 -14.48 -0.15
N THR A 22 2.88 -13.33 -0.52
CA THR A 22 4.20 -12.92 -0.07
C THR A 22 4.10 -12.82 1.44
N SER A 23 4.54 -13.88 2.12
CA SER A 23 4.80 -13.87 3.55
C SER A 23 5.96 -12.89 3.79
N ILE A 24 5.63 -11.61 3.89
CA ILE A 24 6.57 -10.55 4.24
C ILE A 24 6.94 -10.81 5.70
N ASP A 25 8.13 -11.37 5.91
CA ASP A 25 8.74 -11.41 7.23
C ASP A 25 8.91 -9.95 7.73
N PRO A 26 8.22 -9.53 8.80
CA PRO A 26 8.28 -8.16 9.29
C PRO A 26 9.69 -7.76 9.73
N SER A 27 10.58 -8.72 10.01
CA SER A 27 11.99 -8.46 10.34
C SER A 27 12.88 -8.17 9.13
N LYS A 28 12.38 -8.42 7.90
CA LYS A 28 13.11 -8.24 6.63
C LYS A 28 12.62 -7.04 5.82
N VAL A 29 11.64 -6.29 6.33
CA VAL A 29 11.11 -5.10 5.67
C VAL A 29 12.13 -3.97 5.75
N ASN A 30 12.77 -3.68 4.61
CA ASN A 30 13.62 -2.51 4.50
C ASN A 30 12.75 -1.26 4.31
N ILE A 31 12.45 -0.56 5.41
CA ILE A 31 11.64 0.68 5.43
C ILE A 31 12.33 1.82 4.67
N SER A 32 13.64 1.74 4.46
CA SER A 32 14.42 2.69 3.64
C SER A 32 14.30 2.41 2.13
N ASN A 33 13.67 1.29 1.73
CA ASN A 33 13.45 1.01 0.31
C ASN A 33 12.46 2.05 -0.27
N PRO A 34 12.84 2.78 -1.33
CA PRO A 34 11.96 3.77 -1.96
C PRO A 34 10.68 3.18 -2.55
N TYR A 35 10.66 1.88 -2.85
CA TYR A 35 9.48 1.17 -3.37
C TYR A 35 8.60 0.55 -2.27
N PHE A 36 8.99 0.72 -1.00
CA PHE A 36 8.17 0.24 0.11
C PHE A 36 6.89 1.06 0.25
N THR A 37 5.75 0.38 0.34
CA THR A 37 4.45 0.99 0.59
C THR A 37 3.92 0.54 1.95
N HIS A 38 3.28 1.45 2.68
CA HIS A 38 2.73 1.13 3.99
C HIS A 38 1.41 0.36 3.81
N HIS A 39 1.16 -0.66 4.63
CA HIS A 39 -0.07 -1.48 4.53
C HIS A 39 -1.37 -0.68 4.71
N SER A 40 -1.32 0.46 5.41
CA SER A 40 -2.46 1.38 5.55
C SER A 40 -2.65 2.34 4.35
N ASP A 41 -1.93 2.15 3.25
CA ASP A 41 -2.10 2.97 2.05
C ASP A 41 -3.27 2.49 1.20
N HIS A 42 -4.18 3.39 0.88
CA HIS A 42 -5.32 3.11 0.02
C HIS A 42 -5.73 4.38 -0.77
N PRO A 43 -6.40 4.25 -1.92
CA PRO A 43 -6.77 5.39 -2.77
C PRO A 43 -7.74 6.39 -2.12
N GLY A 44 -8.50 5.95 -1.11
CA GLY A 44 -9.40 6.81 -0.33
C GLY A 44 -8.74 7.60 0.79
N LEU A 45 -7.41 7.58 0.91
CA LEU A 45 -6.71 8.21 2.02
C LEU A 45 -6.67 9.74 1.87
N ILE A 46 -7.32 10.44 2.79
CA ILE A 46 -7.32 11.90 2.84
C ILE A 46 -6.04 12.37 3.55
N LEU A 47 -5.09 12.93 2.80
CA LEU A 47 -3.83 13.46 3.34
C LEU A 47 -4.02 14.80 4.05
N ILE A 48 -4.93 15.64 3.55
CA ILE A 48 -5.27 16.94 4.13
C ILE A 48 -6.79 17.12 4.03
N SER A 49 -7.45 17.33 5.16
CA SER A 49 -8.90 17.54 5.20
C SER A 49 -9.35 18.91 4.69
N LYS A 50 -8.46 19.90 4.75
CA LYS A 50 -8.74 21.27 4.30
C LYS A 50 -8.49 21.40 2.79
N PRO A 51 -9.48 21.83 2.01
CA PRO A 51 -9.29 22.09 0.59
C PRO A 51 -8.31 23.25 0.36
N VAL A 52 -7.63 23.21 -0.78
CA VAL A 52 -6.67 24.24 -1.18
C VAL A 52 -7.39 25.46 -1.75
N ASN A 53 -6.99 26.64 -1.27
CA ASN A 53 -7.47 27.96 -1.67
C ASN A 53 -6.25 28.84 -1.99
N ARG A 54 -6.48 30.01 -2.59
CA ARG A 54 -5.41 30.95 -2.96
C ARG A 54 -4.52 31.33 -1.78
N ASP A 55 -5.09 31.51 -0.59
CA ASP A 55 -4.37 32.05 0.58
C ASP A 55 -3.71 30.96 1.44
N ASN A 56 -4.17 29.70 1.33
CA ASN A 56 -3.68 28.60 2.16
C ASN A 56 -2.67 27.69 1.42
N TYR A 57 -2.34 27.99 0.16
CA TYR A 57 -1.51 27.12 -0.68
C TYR A 57 -0.14 26.82 -0.07
N SER A 58 0.52 27.80 0.54
CA SER A 58 1.84 27.61 1.16
C SER A 58 1.79 26.59 2.31
N THR A 59 0.81 26.75 3.20
CA THR A 59 0.56 25.85 4.32
C THR A 59 0.13 24.47 3.83
N TRP A 60 -0.78 24.42 2.85
CA TRP A 60 -1.25 23.18 2.24
C TRP A 60 -0.11 22.42 1.54
N LYS A 61 0.74 23.11 0.77
CA LYS A 61 1.91 22.54 0.10
C LYS A 61 2.90 21.96 1.11
N ARG A 62 3.14 22.65 2.23
CA ARG A 62 4.00 22.13 3.30
C ARG A 62 3.40 20.89 3.95
N ALA A 63 2.10 20.92 4.26
CA ALA A 63 1.40 19.78 4.85
C ALA A 63 1.40 18.55 3.92
N ILE A 64 1.17 18.73 2.62
CA ILE A 64 1.10 17.61 1.67
C ILE A 64 2.49 17.01 1.48
N THR A 65 3.51 17.86 1.44
CA THR A 65 4.91 17.42 1.34
C THR A 65 5.31 16.59 2.56
N LEU A 66 4.96 17.03 3.78
CA LEU A 66 5.24 16.29 5.00
C LEU A 66 4.49 14.94 5.05
N ALA A 67 3.20 14.95 4.72
CA ALA A 67 2.38 13.75 4.72
C ALA A 67 2.82 12.71 3.67
N LEU A 68 3.32 13.16 2.52
CA LEU A 68 3.87 12.27 1.50
C LEU A 68 5.26 11.78 1.88
N ASN A 69 6.10 12.63 2.49
CA ASN A 69 7.45 12.27 2.90
C ASN A 69 7.43 11.21 4.02
N SER A 70 6.56 11.36 5.03
CA SER A 70 6.42 10.38 6.12
C SER A 70 6.00 8.98 5.64
N LYS A 71 5.50 8.89 4.40
CA LYS A 71 5.01 7.66 3.77
C LYS A 71 5.90 7.17 2.63
N ASN A 72 7.09 7.75 2.45
CA ASN A 72 8.00 7.50 1.33
C ASN A 72 7.35 7.72 -0.06
N LYS A 73 6.29 8.53 -0.15
CA LYS A 73 5.54 8.75 -1.40
C LYS A 73 5.98 9.98 -2.19
N LEU A 74 6.73 10.88 -1.56
CA LEU A 74 7.13 12.15 -2.17
C LEU A 74 7.95 11.94 -3.45
N GLY A 75 8.81 10.91 -3.48
CA GLY A 75 9.62 10.58 -4.64
C GLY A 75 8.81 10.16 -5.87
N PHE A 76 7.65 9.51 -5.68
CA PHE A 76 6.75 9.17 -6.78
C PHE A 76 6.05 10.40 -7.35
N VAL A 77 5.60 11.32 -6.49
CA VAL A 77 4.92 12.56 -6.91
C VAL A 77 5.89 13.52 -7.63
N ASN A 78 7.12 13.61 -7.16
CA ASN A 78 8.15 14.46 -7.76
C ASN A 78 8.89 13.80 -8.94
N GLY A 79 8.60 12.52 -9.25
CA GLY A 79 9.28 11.76 -10.30
C GLY A 79 10.75 11.40 -10.00
N SER A 80 11.20 11.57 -8.75
CA SER A 80 12.54 11.14 -8.32
C SER A 80 12.66 9.62 -8.24
N ILE A 81 11.54 8.93 -7.99
CA ILE A 81 11.45 7.47 -8.05
C ILE A 81 10.84 7.15 -9.41
N LYS A 82 11.60 6.47 -10.26
CA LYS A 82 11.11 6.00 -11.56
C LYS A 82 10.19 4.81 -11.34
N ALA A 83 9.23 4.63 -12.24
CA ALA A 83 8.50 3.38 -12.32
C ALA A 83 9.52 2.24 -12.53
N PRO A 84 9.36 1.08 -11.86
CA PRO A 84 10.16 -0.08 -12.18
C PRO A 84 9.99 -0.38 -13.66
N SER A 85 11.10 -0.64 -14.35
CA SER A 85 11.08 -1.09 -15.73
C SER A 85 10.21 -2.34 -15.81
N GLU A 86 9.28 -2.38 -16.75
CA GLU A 86 8.59 -3.60 -17.18
C GLU A 86 9.66 -4.50 -17.83
N GLU A 87 10.53 -5.11 -17.03
CA GLU A 87 11.34 -6.22 -17.51
C GLU A 87 10.38 -7.40 -17.69
N THR A 88 9.65 -7.38 -18.80
CA THR A 88 9.05 -8.57 -19.38
C THR A 88 10.21 -9.50 -19.71
N ASN A 89 10.53 -10.40 -18.78
CA ASN A 89 11.35 -11.56 -19.06
C ASN A 89 10.58 -12.37 -20.11
N LEU A 90 10.89 -12.12 -21.38
CA LEU A 90 10.47 -12.92 -22.53
C LEU A 90 11.36 -14.15 -22.65
#